data_AF-A0A432T3K4-F1
#
_entry.id   AF-A0A432T3K4-F1
#
_cell.length_a   1.000
_cell.length_b   1.000
_cell.length_c   1.000
_cell.angle_alpha   90.00
_cell.angle_beta   90.00
_cell.angle_gamma   90.00
#
_symmetry.space_group_name_H-M   'P 1'
#
loop_
_entity.id
_entity.type
_entity.pdbx_description
1 polymer ?
#
loop_
_entity_poly.entity_id
_entity_poly.type
_entity_poly.pdbx_seq_one_letter_code
_entity_poly.pdbx_strand_id
1 'polypeptide(L)'
;MWGIHSMNAKMYLIIYYSIAGVIISLFTAVMTYWIIDVPIGSKMMFKIFLTILATLPIIGILSYLIGDCLSGRLAAISHCLNDISEDKFLVDKHEESITDINAIHESIHELSHRLENSIVTLKKNNAQLNNMIRSLSHDIKTPLTIIEGYLEELEDGIVTKAQKPEIIAILKKETAYIAELSSEVIRYLQSFEIQAQKKTIVLKDFLHEEVCPLVRVPKDVVLKCKINEEDKMDFDCIALKSILVNLLHNASKHTQQGSILIQSLKNGIIIEDTGIGIDSQDAKMIFEPFYCADKSKNRQKNGFGLGLSIAKNLAENNGYVLRIDTYYKNGARFLLHK
;
A
#
# COMPACT_ATOMS: atom_id res chain seq x y z
N MET A 1 -1.16 24.74 28.28
CA MET A 1 -1.99 25.97 28.16
C MET A 1 -3.30 25.66 27.41
N TRP A 2 -4.10 24.70 27.90
CA TRP A 2 -5.29 24.17 27.20
C TRP A 2 -6.46 23.92 28.17
N GLY A 3 -6.63 24.77 29.19
CA GLY A 3 -7.74 24.69 30.15
C GLY A 3 -8.90 25.66 29.86
N ILE A 4 -8.85 26.42 28.76
CA ILE A 4 -9.72 27.61 28.56
C ILE A 4 -10.84 27.37 27.52
N HIS A 5 -10.85 26.28 26.75
CA HIS A 5 -11.83 26.10 25.67
C HIS A 5 -13.07 25.26 25.99
N SER A 6 -13.04 24.32 26.95
CA SER A 6 -14.25 23.55 27.31
C SER A 6 -15.30 24.40 28.03
N MET A 7 -14.86 25.44 28.75
CA MET A 7 -15.76 26.34 29.50
C MET A 7 -16.60 27.24 28.58
N ASN A 8 -16.11 27.54 27.37
CA ASN A 8 -16.81 28.39 26.41
C ASN A 8 -18.02 27.68 25.79
N ALA A 9 -17.88 26.42 25.35
CA ALA A 9 -18.98 25.73 24.67
C ALA A 9 -20.20 25.51 25.59
N LYS A 10 -19.96 25.08 26.84
CA LYS A 10 -21.01 24.93 27.86
C LYS A 10 -21.70 26.26 28.15
N MET A 11 -20.94 27.33 28.31
CA MET A 11 -21.46 28.68 28.56
C MET A 11 -22.27 29.20 27.35
N TYR A 12 -21.79 29.01 26.12
CA TYR A 12 -22.52 29.41 24.90
C TYR A 12 -23.83 28.66 24.72
N LEU A 13 -23.85 27.34 24.97
CA LEU A 13 -25.08 26.55 24.89
C LEU A 13 -26.09 26.99 25.95
N ILE A 14 -25.64 27.20 27.19
CA ILE A 14 -26.51 27.69 28.27
C ILE A 14 -27.11 29.06 27.93
N ILE A 15 -26.29 29.99 27.43
CA ILE A 15 -26.74 31.32 27.02
C ILE A 15 -27.73 31.22 25.85
N TYR A 16 -27.44 30.42 24.83
CA TYR A 16 -28.28 30.26 23.64
C TYR A 16 -29.67 29.68 23.99
N TYR A 17 -29.73 28.60 24.78
CA TYR A 17 -31.00 28.00 25.18
C TYR A 17 -31.79 28.87 26.15
N SER A 18 -31.11 29.62 27.04
CA SER A 18 -31.78 30.60 27.91
C SER A 18 -32.43 31.72 27.09
N ILE A 19 -31.73 32.25 26.08
CA ILE A 19 -32.28 33.28 25.16
C ILE A 19 -33.46 32.71 24.36
N ALA A 20 -33.33 31.51 23.79
CA ALA A 20 -34.39 30.86 23.04
C ALA A 20 -35.65 30.62 23.89
N GLY A 21 -35.48 30.19 25.15
CA GLY A 21 -36.59 29.98 26.08
C GLY A 21 -37.33 31.28 26.43
N VAL A 22 -36.61 32.39 26.62
CA VAL A 22 -37.23 33.71 26.83
C VAL A 22 -38.03 34.15 25.60
N ILE A 23 -37.49 33.96 24.40
CA ILE A 23 -38.18 34.30 23.13
C ILE A 23 -39.47 33.49 22.97
N ILE A 24 -39.43 32.18 23.23
CA ILE A 24 -40.60 31.30 23.16
C ILE A 24 -41.66 31.72 24.19
N SER A 25 -41.25 32.01 25.42
CA SER A 25 -42.17 32.47 26.46
C SER A 25 -42.84 33.79 26.10
N LEU A 26 -42.08 34.76 25.56
CA LEU A 26 -42.62 36.03 25.10
C LEU A 26 -43.61 35.84 23.94
N PHE A 27 -43.27 34.98 22.99
CA PHE A 27 -44.13 34.63 21.85
C PHE A 27 -45.44 33.97 22.29
N THR A 28 -45.38 33.00 23.21
CA THR A 28 -46.60 32.35 23.74
C THR A 28 -47.50 33.33 24.49
N ALA A 29 -46.94 34.29 25.23
CA ALA A 29 -47.73 35.33 25.89
C ALA A 29 -48.46 36.24 24.88
N VAL A 30 -47.80 36.64 23.80
CA VAL A 30 -48.38 37.44 22.72
C VAL A 30 -49.45 36.66 21.95
N MET A 31 -49.20 35.39 21.62
CA MET A 31 -50.19 34.53 20.95
C MET A 31 -51.42 34.29 21.81
N THR A 32 -51.23 34.10 23.12
CA THR A 32 -52.35 33.93 24.07
C THR A 32 -53.22 35.18 24.14
N TYR A 33 -52.62 36.38 24.06
CA TYR A 33 -53.36 37.63 23.94
C TYR A 33 -54.17 37.70 22.64
N TRP A 34 -53.54 37.37 21.51
CA TRP A 34 -54.19 37.40 20.19
C TRP A 34 -55.37 36.42 20.08
N ILE A 35 -55.31 35.28 20.78
CA ILE A 35 -56.38 34.27 20.81
C ILE A 35 -57.58 34.69 21.68
N ILE A 36 -57.36 35.43 22.77
CA ILE A 36 -58.40 35.68 23.79
C ILE A 36 -59.18 36.99 23.53
N ASP A 37 -58.65 37.92 22.71
CA ASP A 37 -59.32 39.16 22.26
C ASP A 37 -59.89 40.03 23.41
N VAL A 38 -59.26 39.97 24.60
CA VAL A 38 -59.61 40.74 25.80
C VAL A 38 -58.61 41.89 26.00
N PRO A 39 -59.04 43.14 26.24
CA PRO A 39 -58.14 44.27 26.45
C PRO A 39 -57.25 44.05 27.67
N ILE A 40 -55.96 44.39 27.54
CA ILE A 40 -54.92 44.16 28.56
C ILE A 40 -55.19 45.02 29.80
N GLY A 41 -55.93 44.47 30.76
CA GLY A 41 -56.06 45.04 32.10
C GLY A 41 -54.86 44.71 32.99
N SER A 42 -54.65 45.52 34.04
CA SER A 42 -53.54 45.34 35.02
C SER A 42 -53.50 43.94 35.65
N LYS A 43 -54.66 43.31 35.85
CA LYS A 43 -54.77 41.93 36.38
C LYS A 43 -54.24 40.86 35.42
N MET A 44 -54.35 41.07 34.11
CA MET A 44 -53.85 40.12 33.10
C MET A 44 -52.33 40.24 32.93
N MET A 45 -51.81 41.47 32.95
CA MET A 45 -50.36 41.73 32.98
C MET A 45 -49.66 41.06 34.17
N PHE A 46 -50.28 41.14 35.35
CA PHE A 46 -49.73 40.49 36.55
C PHE A 46 -49.65 38.96 36.41
N LYS A 47 -50.66 38.33 35.79
CA LYS A 47 -50.65 36.87 35.55
C LYS A 47 -49.57 36.46 34.54
N ILE A 48 -49.41 37.21 33.44
CA ILE A 48 -48.36 36.96 32.44
C ILE A 48 -46.96 37.08 33.09
N PHE A 49 -46.76 38.13 33.88
CA PHE A 49 -45.51 38.33 34.63
C PHE A 49 -45.22 37.14 35.57
N LEU A 50 -46.23 36.69 36.32
CA LEU A 50 -46.09 35.55 37.23
C LEU A 50 -45.75 34.25 36.48
N THR A 51 -46.35 34.01 35.31
CA THR A 51 -46.05 32.82 34.50
C THR A 51 -44.63 32.85 33.94
N ILE A 52 -44.15 34.00 33.44
CA ILE A 52 -42.77 34.15 32.93
C ILE A 52 -41.76 33.93 34.07
N LEU A 53 -42.05 34.50 35.24
CA LEU A 53 -41.21 34.35 36.44
C LEU A 53 -41.13 32.89 36.90
N ALA A 54 -42.22 32.14 36.78
CA ALA A 54 -42.28 30.72 37.16
C ALA A 54 -41.57 29.80 36.14
N THR A 55 -41.58 30.13 34.84
CA THR A 55 -40.96 29.29 33.80
C THR A 55 -39.46 29.51 33.62
N LEU A 56 -38.96 30.70 33.93
CA LEU A 56 -37.52 31.05 33.88
C LEU A 56 -36.59 30.06 34.59
N PRO A 57 -36.81 29.68 35.86
CA PRO A 57 -35.94 28.73 36.55
C PRO A 57 -35.98 27.32 35.94
N ILE A 58 -37.13 26.90 35.41
CA ILE A 58 -37.28 25.58 34.77
C ILE A 58 -36.44 25.50 33.50
N ILE A 59 -36.48 26.55 32.67
CA ILE A 59 -35.67 26.67 31.46
C ILE A 59 -34.17 26.69 31.81
N GLY A 60 -33.78 27.44 32.85
CA GLY A 60 -32.39 27.50 33.31
C GLY A 60 -31.85 26.14 33.76
N ILE A 61 -32.63 25.38 34.54
CA ILE A 61 -32.27 24.04 35.00
C ILE A 61 -32.17 23.06 33.82
N LEU A 62 -33.15 23.07 32.92
CA LEU A 62 -33.15 22.21 31.75
C LEU A 62 -31.96 22.51 30.82
N SER A 63 -31.67 23.80 30.61
CA SER A 63 -30.53 24.26 29.82
C SER A 63 -29.20 23.88 30.45
N TYR A 64 -29.08 23.93 31.77
CA TYR A 64 -27.88 23.51 32.50
C TYR A 64 -27.63 22.00 32.35
N LEU A 65 -28.67 21.18 32.53
CA LEU A 65 -28.58 19.72 32.40
C LEU A 65 -28.18 19.29 30.97
N ILE A 66 -28.78 19.89 29.94
CA ILE A 66 -28.43 19.62 28.55
C ILE A 66 -27.00 20.08 28.24
N GLY A 67 -26.63 21.28 28.72
CA GLY A 67 -25.29 21.83 28.53
C GLY A 67 -24.21 20.96 29.16
N ASP A 68 -24.44 20.41 30.35
CA ASP A 68 -23.47 19.51 31.00
C ASP A 68 -23.32 18.19 30.24
N CYS A 69 -24.45 17.59 29.83
CA CYS A 69 -24.44 16.35 29.06
C CYS A 69 -23.70 16.51 27.72
N LEU A 70 -23.98 17.59 26.98
CA LEU A 70 -23.36 17.82 25.67
C LEU A 70 -21.89 18.22 25.79
N SER A 71 -21.54 19.01 26.81
CA SER A 71 -20.15 19.43 27.04
C SER A 71 -19.26 18.25 27.43
N GLY A 72 -19.75 17.31 28.25
CA GLY A 72 -19.03 16.08 28.56
C GLY A 72 -18.76 15.24 27.30
N ARG A 73 -19.77 15.12 26.42
CA ARG A 73 -19.65 14.39 25.14
C ARG A 73 -18.63 15.01 24.17
N LEU A 74 -18.63 16.33 24.04
CA LEU A 74 -17.67 17.04 23.17
C LEU A 74 -16.24 16.99 23.73
N ALA A 75 -16.09 17.04 25.05
CA ALA A 75 -14.78 16.95 25.70
C ALA A 75 -14.13 15.58 25.50
N ALA A 76 -14.89 14.49 25.61
CA ALA A 76 -14.39 13.13 25.35
C ALA A 76 -13.86 12.96 23.91
N ILE A 77 -14.60 13.49 22.92
CA ILE A 77 -14.19 13.47 21.51
C ILE A 77 -12.92 14.30 21.29
N SER A 78 -12.86 15.51 21.87
CA SER A 78 -11.69 16.37 21.76
C SER A 78 -10.44 15.76 22.39
N HIS A 79 -10.58 15.01 23.49
CA HIS A 79 -9.48 14.32 24.15
C HIS A 79 -8.92 13.20 23.26
N CYS A 80 -9.79 12.37 22.69
CA CYS A 80 -9.40 11.29 21.79
C CYS A 80 -8.69 11.82 20.52
N LEU A 81 -9.16 12.92 19.95
CA LEU A 81 -8.51 13.57 18.79
C LEU A 81 -7.12 14.14 19.13
N ASN A 82 -6.94 14.70 20.33
CA ASN A 82 -5.64 15.17 20.78
C ASN A 82 -4.67 14.03 21.05
N ASP A 83 -5.13 12.92 21.63
CA ASP A 83 -4.29 11.74 21.88
C ASP A 83 -3.78 11.12 20.56
N ILE A 84 -4.60 11.16 19.50
CA ILE A 84 -4.22 10.79 18.13
C ILE A 84 -3.16 11.75 17.56
N SER A 85 -3.23 13.04 17.87
CA SER A 85 -2.25 14.02 17.37
C SER A 85 -0.86 13.89 18.02
N GLU A 86 -0.79 13.29 19.22
CA GLU A 86 0.44 13.14 20.02
C GLU A 86 1.05 11.72 19.99
N ASP A 87 0.63 10.84 19.07
CA ASP A 87 1.21 9.49 18.88
C ASP A 87 1.07 8.57 20.13
N LYS A 88 0.10 8.83 21.02
CA LYS A 88 -0.17 8.06 22.26
C LYS A 88 -1.39 7.15 22.09
N PHE A 89 -1.19 5.97 21.51
CA PHE A 89 -2.26 5.02 21.16
C PHE A 89 -2.67 4.03 22.28
N LEU A 90 -2.54 4.39 23.56
CA LEU A 90 -2.98 3.54 24.66
C LEU A 90 -4.07 4.22 25.47
N VAL A 91 -5.31 4.13 24.98
CA VAL A 91 -6.49 4.41 25.80
C VAL A 91 -7.34 3.14 25.89
N ASP A 92 -6.96 2.30 26.83
CA ASP A 92 -7.86 1.33 27.46
C ASP A 92 -8.59 2.08 28.58
N LYS A 93 -9.93 2.28 28.46
CA LYS A 93 -10.86 2.18 29.59
C LYS A 93 -12.34 2.50 29.29
N HIS A 94 -13.13 1.52 29.72
CA HIS A 94 -14.38 1.54 30.49
C HIS A 94 -15.72 1.83 29.79
N GLU A 95 -16.54 0.77 29.87
CA GLU A 95 -17.98 0.68 29.68
C GLU A 95 -18.73 1.76 30.46
N GLU A 96 -19.30 2.75 29.76
CA GLU A 96 -20.51 3.41 30.23
C GLU A 96 -21.55 3.50 29.11
N SER A 97 -22.75 3.04 29.47
CA SER A 97 -23.84 2.63 28.60
C SER A 97 -24.60 3.83 28.00
N ILE A 98 -24.37 4.15 26.72
CA ILE A 98 -25.34 4.81 25.83
C ILE A 98 -25.11 4.24 24.42
N THR A 99 -26.10 3.51 23.89
CA THR A 99 -26.03 2.74 22.62
C THR A 99 -25.58 3.54 21.40
N ASP A 100 -25.73 4.86 21.37
CA ASP A 100 -25.29 5.72 20.26
C ASP A 100 -23.82 6.20 20.41
N ILE A 101 -23.27 6.21 21.63
CA ILE A 101 -21.86 6.56 21.89
C ILE A 101 -20.96 5.41 21.46
N ASN A 102 -21.37 4.16 21.69
CA ASN A 102 -20.62 2.98 21.25
C ASN A 102 -20.47 2.95 19.73
N ALA A 103 -21.51 3.28 18.96
CA ALA A 103 -21.43 3.29 17.50
C ALA A 103 -20.44 4.34 16.94
N ILE A 104 -20.40 5.53 17.54
CA ILE A 104 -19.44 6.58 17.16
C ILE A 104 -18.03 6.21 17.64
N HIS A 105 -17.90 5.65 18.85
CA HIS A 105 -16.63 5.21 19.39
C HIS A 105 -16.03 4.07 18.56
N GLU A 106 -16.84 3.09 18.15
CA GLU A 106 -16.46 2.01 17.24
C GLU A 106 -16.04 2.56 15.87
N SER A 107 -16.78 3.52 15.30
CA SER A 107 -16.43 4.13 14.01
C SER A 107 -15.11 4.91 14.08
N ILE A 108 -14.87 5.64 15.18
CA ILE A 108 -13.61 6.37 15.42
C ILE A 108 -12.46 5.39 15.64
N HIS A 109 -12.69 4.34 16.43
CA HIS A 109 -11.70 3.30 16.68
C HIS A 109 -11.33 2.57 15.37
N GLU A 110 -12.32 2.23 14.54
CA GLU A 110 -12.10 1.64 13.22
C GLU A 110 -11.31 2.57 12.29
N LEU A 111 -11.65 3.86 12.25
CA LEU A 111 -10.91 4.84 11.46
C LEU A 111 -9.46 4.99 11.95
N SER A 112 -9.27 5.08 13.28
CA SER A 112 -7.94 5.16 13.90
C SER A 112 -7.08 3.97 13.51
N HIS A 113 -7.62 2.76 13.64
CA HIS A 113 -6.92 1.53 13.27
C HIS A 113 -6.63 1.47 11.76
N ARG A 114 -7.54 1.93 10.89
CA ARG A 114 -7.30 2.03 9.44
C ARG A 114 -6.20 3.04 9.11
N LEU A 115 -6.15 4.18 9.80
CA LEU A 115 -5.11 5.18 9.65
C LEU A 115 -3.76 4.66 10.12
N GLU A 116 -3.71 4.00 11.28
CA GLU A 116 -2.49 3.37 11.81
C GLU A 116 -1.94 2.36 10.82
N ASN A 117 -2.77 1.43 10.33
CA ASN A 117 -2.36 0.46 9.32
C ASN A 117 -1.87 1.12 8.02
N SER A 118 -2.50 2.21 7.61
CA SER A 118 -2.07 2.98 6.43
C SER A 118 -0.71 3.64 6.66
N ILE A 119 -0.48 4.25 7.82
CA ILE A 119 0.81 4.86 8.20
C ILE A 119 1.91 3.79 8.26
N VAL A 120 1.65 2.64 8.87
CA VAL A 120 2.60 1.53 8.94
C VAL A 120 2.93 1.01 7.54
N THR A 121 1.93 0.85 6.67
CA THR A 121 2.11 0.44 5.27
C THR A 121 2.95 1.46 4.49
N LEU A 122 2.64 2.75 4.62
CA LEU A 122 3.42 3.82 3.98
C LEU A 122 4.86 3.88 4.46
N LYS A 123 5.10 3.74 5.78
CA LYS A 123 6.46 3.67 6.34
C LYS A 123 7.23 2.48 5.78
N LYS A 124 6.58 1.30 5.67
CA LYS A 124 7.18 0.10 5.08
C LYS A 124 7.54 0.30 3.61
N ASN A 125 6.61 0.83 2.80
CA ASN A 125 6.84 1.08 1.38
C ASN A 125 7.97 2.11 1.15
N ASN A 126 7.99 3.18 1.95
CA ASN A 126 9.08 4.17 1.90
C ASN A 126 10.43 3.57 2.28
N ALA A 127 10.48 2.70 3.30
CA ALA A 127 11.71 2.01 3.67
C ALA A 127 12.21 1.09 2.54
N GLN A 128 11.31 0.34 1.89
CA GLN A 128 11.62 -0.50 0.73
C GLN A 128 12.15 0.35 -0.43
N LEU A 129 11.49 1.47 -0.76
CA LEU A 129 11.94 2.40 -1.80
C LEU A 129 13.33 2.99 -1.51
N ASN A 130 13.59 3.41 -0.26
CA ASN A 130 14.90 3.93 0.13
C ASN A 130 16.00 2.87 0.00
N ASN A 131 15.72 1.63 0.38
CA ASN A 131 16.66 0.51 0.20
C ASN A 131 16.91 0.24 -1.28
N MET A 132 15.85 0.30 -2.10
CA MET A 132 15.90 0.15 -3.55
C MET A 132 16.83 1.19 -4.19
N ILE A 133 16.65 2.47 -3.88
CA ILE A 133 17.46 3.59 -4.41
C ILE A 133 18.92 3.45 -3.98
N ARG A 134 19.17 3.02 -2.73
CA ARG A 134 20.52 2.78 -2.22
C ARG A 134 21.24 1.66 -3.01
N SER A 135 20.56 0.53 -3.24
CA SER A 135 21.11 -0.58 -4.02
C SER A 135 21.38 -0.16 -5.47
N LEU A 136 20.42 0.52 -6.11
CA LEU A 136 20.57 1.04 -7.47
C LEU A 136 21.78 1.97 -7.58
N SER A 137 21.95 2.88 -6.62
CA SER A 137 23.07 3.84 -6.60
C SER A 137 24.42 3.13 -6.49
N HIS A 138 24.52 2.08 -5.67
CA HIS A 138 25.73 1.27 -5.56
C HIS A 138 26.06 0.54 -6.87
N ASP A 139 25.04 -0.03 -7.51
CA ASP A 139 25.20 -0.82 -8.72
C ASP A 139 25.48 0.02 -9.97
N ILE A 140 25.08 1.30 -9.96
CA ILE A 140 25.48 2.30 -10.98
C ILE A 140 26.89 2.84 -10.70
N LYS A 141 27.22 3.12 -9.44
CA LYS A 141 28.52 3.72 -9.08
C LYS A 141 29.70 2.84 -9.49
N THR A 142 29.58 1.53 -9.31
CA THR A 142 30.68 0.59 -9.62
C THR A 142 31.11 0.62 -11.09
N PRO A 143 30.23 0.38 -12.09
CA PRO A 143 30.60 0.45 -13.50
C PRO A 143 31.04 1.86 -13.92
N LEU A 144 30.47 2.91 -13.32
CA LEU A 144 30.87 4.29 -13.61
C LEU A 144 32.31 4.56 -13.18
N THR A 145 32.72 4.15 -11.98
CA THR A 145 34.11 4.29 -11.52
C THR A 145 35.09 3.48 -12.38
N ILE A 146 34.68 2.30 -12.88
CA ILE A 146 35.49 1.51 -13.82
C ILE A 146 35.65 2.26 -15.15
N ILE A 147 34.56 2.83 -15.67
CA ILE A 147 34.58 3.63 -16.91
C ILE A 147 35.49 4.85 -16.75
N GLU A 148 35.35 5.60 -15.66
CA GLU A 148 36.17 6.77 -15.34
C GLU A 148 37.65 6.40 -15.26
N GLY A 149 38.02 5.37 -14.50
CA GLY A 149 39.41 4.94 -14.37
C GLY A 149 40.06 4.53 -15.70
N TYR A 150 39.35 3.78 -16.55
CA TYR A 150 39.87 3.42 -17.87
C TYR A 150 39.94 4.60 -18.84
N LEU A 151 39.06 5.60 -18.71
CA LEU A 151 39.14 6.83 -19.49
C LEU A 151 40.33 7.69 -19.05
N GLU A 152 40.60 7.79 -17.75
CA GLU A 152 41.81 8.45 -17.21
C GLU A 152 43.09 7.77 -17.70
N GLU A 153 43.18 6.42 -17.65
CA GLU A 153 44.33 5.68 -18.17
C GLU A 153 44.59 5.94 -19.68
N LEU A 154 43.50 6.10 -20.45
CA LEU A 154 43.56 6.42 -21.87
C LEU A 154 44.00 7.87 -22.12
N GLU A 155 43.57 8.82 -21.29
CA GLU A 155 43.92 10.24 -21.36
C GLU A 155 45.38 10.49 -20.97
N ASP A 156 45.85 9.84 -19.91
CA ASP A 156 47.23 9.93 -19.41
C ASP A 156 48.25 9.22 -20.34
N GLY A 157 47.77 8.53 -21.37
CA GLY A 157 48.62 7.84 -22.36
C GLY A 157 49.34 6.60 -21.82
N ILE A 158 48.88 6.07 -20.68
CA ILE A 158 49.46 4.89 -20.01
C ILE A 158 49.12 3.60 -20.77
N VAL A 159 47.99 3.59 -21.49
CA VAL A 159 47.50 2.44 -22.25
C VAL A 159 48.29 2.20 -23.53
N THR A 160 48.85 1.00 -23.65
CA THR A 160 49.56 0.57 -24.88
C THR A 160 48.59 0.29 -26.04
N LYS A 161 49.08 0.36 -27.28
CA LYS A 161 48.28 0.01 -28.48
C LYS A 161 47.72 -1.43 -28.43
N ALA A 162 48.39 -2.35 -27.74
CA ALA A 162 47.95 -3.74 -27.59
C ALA A 162 46.78 -3.89 -26.60
N GLN A 163 46.69 -3.03 -25.58
CA GLN A 163 45.64 -3.06 -24.54
C GLN A 163 44.37 -2.30 -24.96
N LYS A 164 44.47 -1.35 -25.89
CA LYS A 164 43.31 -0.55 -26.35
C LYS A 164 42.05 -1.37 -26.73
N PRO A 165 42.14 -2.46 -27.51
CA PRO A 165 40.96 -3.23 -27.87
C PRO A 165 40.25 -3.85 -26.66
N GLU A 166 41.02 -4.32 -25.67
CA GLU A 166 40.49 -4.91 -24.44
C GLU A 166 39.80 -3.85 -23.58
N ILE A 167 40.43 -2.69 -23.38
CA ILE A 167 39.83 -1.58 -22.62
C ILE A 167 38.54 -1.09 -23.29
N ILE A 168 38.52 -0.93 -24.62
CA ILE A 168 37.30 -0.57 -25.35
C ILE A 168 36.20 -1.62 -25.14
N ALA A 169 36.55 -2.90 -25.12
CA ALA A 169 35.60 -3.98 -24.85
C ALA A 169 35.03 -3.88 -23.42
N ILE A 170 35.86 -3.56 -22.43
CA ILE A 170 35.42 -3.33 -21.05
C ILE A 170 34.49 -2.12 -20.97
N LEU A 171 34.85 -0.98 -21.55
CA LEU A 171 34.00 0.22 -21.58
C LEU A 171 32.63 -0.05 -22.23
N LYS A 172 32.62 -0.76 -23.37
CA LYS A 172 31.36 -1.17 -24.03
C LYS A 172 30.52 -2.10 -23.14
N LYS A 173 31.17 -2.98 -22.41
CA LYS A 173 30.51 -3.93 -21.51
C LYS A 173 29.86 -3.22 -20.32
N GLU A 174 30.57 -2.29 -19.68
CA GLU A 174 30.05 -1.54 -18.53
C GLU A 174 28.94 -0.55 -18.95
N THR A 175 29.07 0.10 -20.11
CA THR A 175 28.00 0.96 -20.65
C THR A 175 26.74 0.18 -21.02
N ALA A 176 26.88 -1.00 -21.63
CA ALA A 176 25.74 -1.88 -21.91
C ALA A 176 25.06 -2.35 -20.62
N TYR A 177 25.83 -2.66 -19.57
CA TYR A 177 25.29 -3.02 -18.26
C TYR A 177 24.43 -1.90 -17.65
N ILE A 178 24.90 -0.65 -17.68
CA ILE A 178 24.13 0.50 -17.18
C ILE A 178 22.83 0.69 -18.00
N ALA A 179 22.90 0.54 -19.32
CA ALA A 179 21.73 0.66 -20.19
C ALA A 179 20.67 -0.42 -19.91
N GLU A 180 21.10 -1.66 -19.68
CA GLU A 180 20.22 -2.77 -19.33
C GLU A 180 19.60 -2.57 -17.94
N LEU A 181 20.39 -2.13 -16.95
CA LEU A 181 19.91 -1.80 -15.61
C LEU A 181 18.84 -0.71 -15.66
N SER A 182 19.09 0.39 -16.39
CA SER A 182 18.13 1.48 -16.56
C SER A 182 16.82 0.97 -17.18
N SER A 183 16.92 0.12 -18.20
CA SER A 183 15.76 -0.47 -18.86
C SER A 183 14.93 -1.36 -17.91
N GLU A 184 15.59 -2.14 -17.06
CA GLU A 184 14.93 -2.97 -16.04
C GLU A 184 14.24 -2.13 -14.95
N VAL A 185 14.86 -1.02 -14.53
CA VAL A 185 14.23 -0.08 -13.58
C VAL A 185 12.96 0.53 -14.17
N ILE A 186 13.01 0.95 -15.45
CA ILE A 186 11.83 1.49 -16.13
C ILE A 186 10.73 0.43 -16.21
N ARG A 187 11.06 -0.82 -16.57
CA ARG A 187 10.10 -1.94 -16.58
C ARG A 187 9.48 -2.17 -15.20
N TYR A 188 10.27 -2.08 -14.14
CA TYR A 188 9.78 -2.19 -12.77
C TYR A 188 8.80 -1.08 -12.41
N LEU A 189 9.11 0.19 -12.73
CA LEU A 189 8.19 1.30 -12.47
C LEU A 189 6.88 1.16 -13.27
N GLN A 190 6.98 0.80 -14.55
CA GLN A 190 5.81 0.57 -15.41
C GLN A 190 4.94 -0.59 -14.91
N SER A 191 5.53 -1.59 -14.24
CA SER A 191 4.77 -2.72 -13.70
C SER A 191 3.69 -2.32 -12.70
N PHE A 192 3.77 -1.14 -12.09
CA PHE A 192 2.74 -0.60 -11.18
C PHE A 192 1.62 0.17 -11.89
N GLU A 193 1.85 0.67 -13.10
CA GLU A 193 0.93 1.58 -13.81
C GLU A 193 0.07 0.87 -14.86
N ILE A 194 0.38 -0.37 -15.20
CA ILE A 194 -0.32 -1.12 -16.24
C ILE A 194 -1.73 -1.52 -15.76
N GLN A 195 -2.75 -0.91 -16.35
CA GLN A 195 -4.11 -1.44 -16.29
C GLN A 195 -4.19 -2.72 -17.14
N ALA A 196 -4.49 -3.85 -16.48
CA ALA A 196 -4.56 -5.15 -17.13
C ALA A 196 -5.64 -5.20 -18.22
N GLN A 197 -5.25 -5.45 -19.47
CA GLN A 197 -6.17 -5.71 -20.57
C GLN A 197 -6.34 -7.23 -20.74
N LYS A 198 -7.15 -7.83 -19.87
CA LYS A 198 -7.32 -9.28 -19.82
C LYS A 198 -8.02 -9.81 -21.08
N LYS A 199 -7.45 -10.86 -21.64
CA LYS A 199 -8.05 -11.66 -22.71
C LYS A 199 -7.96 -13.13 -22.31
N THR A 200 -8.85 -13.96 -22.85
CA THR A 200 -8.75 -15.41 -22.69
C THR A 200 -7.62 -15.92 -23.57
N ILE A 201 -6.58 -16.48 -22.94
CA ILE A 201 -5.37 -17.00 -23.59
C ILE A 201 -5.44 -18.52 -23.60
N VAL A 202 -5.22 -19.13 -24.76
CA VAL A 202 -4.97 -20.58 -24.88
C VAL A 202 -3.51 -20.83 -24.52
N LEU A 203 -3.26 -21.50 -23.39
CA LEU A 203 -1.92 -21.56 -22.79
C LEU A 203 -0.91 -22.30 -23.68
N LYS A 204 -1.34 -23.36 -24.37
CA LYS A 204 -0.47 -24.16 -25.24
C LYS A 204 0.10 -23.33 -26.39
N ASP A 205 -0.76 -22.65 -27.14
CA ASP A 205 -0.37 -21.84 -28.29
C ASP A 205 0.49 -20.66 -27.84
N PHE A 206 0.06 -19.97 -26.78
CA PHE A 206 0.78 -18.84 -26.23
C PHE A 206 2.21 -19.19 -25.78
N LEU A 207 2.39 -20.32 -25.09
CA LEU A 207 3.73 -20.75 -24.68
C LEU A 207 4.61 -21.07 -25.88
N HIS A 208 4.07 -21.78 -26.87
CA HIS A 208 4.82 -22.20 -28.05
C HIS A 208 5.22 -21.02 -28.94
N GLU A 209 4.31 -20.08 -29.16
CA GLU A 209 4.50 -18.95 -30.09
C GLU A 209 5.19 -17.74 -29.44
N GLU A 210 4.86 -17.43 -28.18
CA GLU A 210 5.26 -16.16 -27.56
C GLU A 210 6.36 -16.32 -26.50
N VAL A 211 6.42 -17.45 -25.79
CA VAL A 211 7.31 -17.61 -24.63
C VAL A 211 8.55 -18.45 -24.96
N CYS A 212 8.37 -19.66 -25.47
CA CYS A 212 9.46 -20.59 -25.79
C CYS A 212 10.54 -20.00 -26.71
N PRO A 213 10.21 -19.20 -27.76
CA PRO A 213 11.23 -18.59 -28.62
C PRO A 213 12.16 -17.61 -27.90
N LEU A 214 11.74 -17.07 -26.75
CA LEU A 214 12.50 -16.09 -25.98
C LEU A 214 13.36 -16.70 -24.88
N VAL A 215 13.15 -17.98 -24.56
CA VAL A 215 13.86 -18.68 -23.48
C VAL A 215 14.96 -19.55 -24.06
N ARG A 216 16.21 -19.26 -23.68
CA ARG A 216 17.36 -20.10 -24.03
C ARG A 216 17.65 -21.07 -22.88
N VAL A 217 17.37 -22.34 -23.13
CA VAL A 217 17.63 -23.42 -22.18
C VAL A 217 19.04 -23.98 -22.41
N PRO A 218 19.84 -24.23 -21.35
CA PRO A 218 21.15 -24.88 -21.49
C PRO A 218 21.04 -26.26 -22.16
N LYS A 219 22.12 -26.70 -22.85
CA LYS A 219 22.12 -27.98 -23.59
C LYS A 219 21.75 -29.19 -22.73
N ASP A 220 22.10 -29.18 -21.46
CA ASP A 220 21.89 -30.30 -20.52
C ASP A 220 20.60 -30.16 -19.69
N VAL A 221 19.70 -29.25 -20.08
CA VAL A 221 18.42 -28.99 -19.41
C VAL A 221 17.26 -29.27 -20.35
N VAL A 222 16.30 -30.07 -19.90
CA VAL A 222 15.10 -30.43 -20.68
C VAL A 222 13.92 -29.55 -20.26
N LEU A 223 13.37 -28.80 -21.21
CA LEU A 223 12.11 -28.08 -21.01
C LEU A 223 10.93 -29.03 -21.25
N LYS A 224 10.10 -29.22 -20.23
CA LYS A 224 8.89 -30.05 -20.26
C LYS A 224 7.66 -29.14 -20.13
N CYS A 225 6.68 -29.33 -21.00
CA CYS A 225 5.39 -28.64 -20.92
C CYS A 225 4.28 -29.67 -20.71
N LYS A 226 3.57 -29.57 -19.58
CA LYS A 226 2.43 -30.41 -19.24
C LYS A 226 1.16 -29.55 -19.21
N ILE A 227 0.70 -29.20 -20.41
CA ILE A 227 -0.43 -28.31 -20.64
C ILE A 227 -1.34 -28.96 -21.68
N ASN A 228 -2.63 -29.04 -21.37
CA ASN A 228 -3.63 -29.59 -22.28
C ASN A 228 -4.03 -28.53 -23.32
N GLU A 229 -4.55 -28.98 -24.46
CA GLU A 229 -4.94 -28.08 -25.56
C GLU A 229 -6.07 -27.13 -25.17
N GLU A 230 -6.91 -27.54 -24.23
CA GLU A 230 -8.09 -26.78 -23.79
C GLU A 230 -7.81 -25.82 -22.63
N ASP A 231 -6.60 -25.85 -22.07
CA ASP A 231 -6.27 -25.04 -20.89
C ASP A 231 -6.22 -23.55 -21.27
N LYS A 232 -7.12 -22.79 -20.64
CA LYS A 232 -7.30 -21.35 -20.88
C LYS A 232 -7.11 -20.56 -19.60
N MET A 233 -6.60 -19.34 -19.74
CA MET A 233 -6.39 -18.41 -18.64
C MET A 233 -6.78 -17.00 -19.06
N ASP A 234 -7.58 -16.32 -18.24
CA ASP A 234 -7.88 -14.90 -18.44
C ASP A 234 -6.75 -14.06 -17.84
N PHE A 235 -5.96 -13.43 -18.71
CA PHE A 235 -4.80 -12.63 -18.31
C PHE A 235 -4.47 -11.57 -19.37
N ASP A 236 -3.75 -10.54 -18.99
CA ASP A 236 -3.09 -9.64 -19.95
C ASP A 236 -1.93 -10.38 -20.66
N CYS A 237 -1.96 -10.44 -22.01
CA CYS A 237 -0.98 -11.20 -22.78
C CYS A 237 0.46 -10.71 -22.57
N ILE A 238 0.67 -9.40 -22.48
CA ILE A 238 2.00 -8.80 -22.33
C ILE A 238 2.54 -9.10 -20.93
N ALA A 239 1.69 -8.95 -19.92
CA ALA A 239 2.04 -9.25 -18.53
C ALA A 239 2.36 -10.74 -18.34
N LEU A 240 1.52 -11.65 -18.87
CA LEU A 240 1.75 -13.08 -18.74
C LEU A 240 3.05 -13.51 -19.44
N LYS A 241 3.32 -12.97 -20.63
CA LYS A 241 4.58 -13.22 -21.35
C LYS A 241 5.78 -12.80 -20.51
N SER A 242 5.75 -11.61 -19.92
CA SER A 242 6.84 -11.10 -19.09
C SER A 242 7.05 -11.93 -17.83
N ILE A 243 5.97 -12.33 -17.13
CA ILE A 243 6.04 -13.22 -15.96
C ILE A 243 6.72 -14.55 -16.34
N LEU A 244 6.23 -15.21 -17.38
CA LEU A 244 6.74 -16.53 -17.77
C LEU A 244 8.18 -16.48 -18.26
N VAL A 245 8.54 -15.47 -19.06
CA VAL A 245 9.94 -15.28 -19.49
C VAL A 245 10.85 -15.04 -18.29
N ASN A 246 10.46 -14.22 -17.32
CA ASN A 246 11.26 -13.98 -16.11
C ASN A 246 11.46 -15.26 -15.29
N LEU A 247 10.39 -16.02 -15.06
CA LEU A 247 10.46 -17.27 -14.30
C LEU A 247 11.30 -18.34 -15.02
N LEU A 248 11.16 -18.47 -16.34
CA LEU A 248 11.90 -19.44 -17.14
C LEU A 248 13.37 -19.06 -17.32
N HIS A 249 13.68 -17.76 -17.40
CA HIS A 249 15.07 -17.29 -17.41
C HIS A 249 15.73 -17.62 -16.07
N ASN A 250 15.05 -17.35 -14.95
CA ASN A 250 15.54 -17.73 -13.63
C ASN A 250 15.77 -19.25 -13.53
N ALA A 251 14.82 -20.07 -13.95
CA ALA A 251 14.95 -21.51 -13.98
C ALA A 251 16.14 -21.99 -14.84
N SER A 252 16.30 -21.41 -16.04
CA SER A 252 17.39 -21.73 -16.99
C SER A 252 18.76 -21.31 -16.47
N LYS A 253 18.82 -20.22 -15.71
CA LYS A 253 20.06 -19.70 -15.12
C LYS A 253 20.53 -20.51 -13.92
N HIS A 254 19.60 -21.03 -13.12
CA HIS A 254 19.90 -21.73 -11.87
C HIS A 254 19.89 -23.27 -12.00
N THR A 255 19.54 -23.79 -13.17
CA THR A 255 19.60 -25.22 -13.50
C THR A 255 20.75 -25.47 -14.47
N GLN A 256 21.82 -26.11 -14.00
CA GLN A 256 22.95 -26.48 -14.87
C GLN A 256 22.69 -27.78 -15.64
N GLN A 257 22.02 -28.74 -14.99
CA GLN A 257 21.63 -30.03 -15.54
C GLN A 257 20.24 -30.41 -14.97
N GLY A 258 19.39 -31.05 -15.77
CA GLY A 258 18.10 -31.57 -15.30
C GLY A 258 16.91 -31.10 -16.14
N SER A 259 15.85 -30.60 -15.51
CA SER A 259 14.64 -30.17 -16.23
C SER A 259 13.94 -28.97 -15.64
N ILE A 260 13.23 -28.26 -16.51
CA ILE A 260 12.29 -27.19 -16.17
C ILE A 260 10.90 -27.68 -16.62
N LEU A 261 9.92 -27.66 -15.74
CA LEU A 261 8.55 -28.06 -16.02
C LEU A 261 7.62 -26.85 -15.92
N ILE A 262 6.80 -26.66 -16.97
CA ILE A 262 5.65 -25.77 -16.96
C ILE A 262 4.41 -26.64 -16.95
N GLN A 263 3.52 -26.41 -15.99
CA GLN A 263 2.27 -27.16 -15.85
C GLN A 263 1.09 -26.21 -15.63
N SER A 264 0.00 -26.44 -16.34
CA SER A 264 -1.28 -25.76 -16.09
C SER A 264 -1.99 -26.35 -14.87
N LEU A 265 -2.70 -25.48 -14.16
CA LEU A 265 -3.66 -25.83 -13.12
C LEU A 265 -5.02 -25.26 -13.50
N LYS A 266 -6.08 -25.78 -12.86
CA LYS A 266 -7.46 -25.31 -13.09
C LYS A 266 -7.62 -23.78 -13.01
N ASN A 267 -6.84 -23.10 -12.16
CA ASN A 267 -6.87 -21.65 -11.96
C ASN A 267 -5.45 -21.03 -11.92
N GLY A 268 -4.48 -21.58 -12.65
CA GLY A 268 -3.10 -21.10 -12.54
C GLY A 268 -2.07 -21.86 -13.36
N ILE A 269 -0.80 -21.56 -13.11
CA ILE A 269 0.37 -22.17 -13.74
C ILE A 269 1.41 -22.46 -12.66
N ILE A 270 2.02 -23.65 -12.72
CA ILE A 270 3.21 -24.01 -11.95
C ILE A 270 4.42 -23.98 -12.89
N ILE A 271 5.50 -23.37 -12.41
CA ILE A 271 6.82 -23.43 -13.03
C ILE A 271 7.76 -24.01 -11.99
N GLU A 272 8.37 -25.16 -12.28
CA GLU A 272 9.35 -25.79 -11.38
C GLU A 272 10.64 -26.14 -12.13
N ASP A 273 11.75 -26.06 -11.43
CA ASP A 273 13.06 -26.45 -11.91
C ASP A 273 13.72 -27.49 -11.02
N THR A 274 14.83 -28.06 -11.51
CA THR A 274 15.67 -28.99 -10.76
C THR A 274 17.04 -28.39 -10.40
N GLY A 275 17.09 -27.06 -10.23
CA GLY A 275 18.30 -26.31 -9.95
C GLY A 275 18.73 -26.34 -8.48
N ILE A 276 19.54 -25.36 -8.09
CA ILE A 276 20.09 -25.23 -6.72
C ILE A 276 19.02 -24.98 -5.64
N GLY A 277 17.79 -24.63 -6.04
CA GLY A 277 16.71 -24.26 -5.12
C GLY A 277 16.90 -22.91 -4.46
N ILE A 278 16.02 -22.61 -3.48
CA ILE A 278 15.99 -21.34 -2.76
C ILE A 278 15.90 -21.65 -1.26
N ASP A 279 16.82 -21.09 -0.48
CA ASP A 279 16.82 -21.24 0.97
C ASP A 279 15.59 -20.59 1.62
N SER A 280 15.15 -21.13 2.76
CA SER A 280 13.93 -20.65 3.43
C SER A 280 14.01 -19.19 3.91
N GLN A 281 15.23 -18.69 4.14
CA GLN A 281 15.46 -17.29 4.51
C GLN A 281 15.27 -16.39 3.29
N ASP A 282 15.83 -16.79 2.16
CA ASP A 282 15.79 -16.04 0.91
C ASP A 282 14.39 -16.05 0.29
N ALA A 283 13.63 -17.13 0.44
CA ALA A 283 12.26 -17.26 -0.07
C ALA A 283 11.31 -16.14 0.38
N LYS A 284 11.57 -15.50 1.52
CA LYS A 284 10.81 -14.34 2.02
C LYS A 284 11.16 -13.04 1.29
N MET A 285 12.36 -12.98 0.72
CA MET A 285 12.99 -11.78 0.19
C MET A 285 13.13 -11.81 -1.35
N ILE A 286 12.99 -12.96 -2.01
CA ILE A 286 13.19 -13.10 -3.47
C ILE A 286 12.25 -12.22 -4.33
N PHE A 287 11.13 -11.77 -3.77
CA PHE A 287 10.20 -10.85 -4.44
C PHE A 287 10.47 -9.38 -4.11
N GLU A 288 11.41 -9.09 -3.20
CA GLU A 288 11.85 -7.73 -2.90
C GLU A 288 12.74 -7.23 -4.05
N PRO A 289 12.54 -5.98 -4.50
CA PRO A 289 13.30 -5.43 -5.62
C PRO A 289 14.80 -5.33 -5.28
N PHE A 290 15.65 -5.62 -6.26
CA PHE A 290 17.13 -5.65 -6.14
C PHE A 290 17.67 -6.68 -5.16
N TYR A 291 16.85 -7.64 -4.73
CA TYR A 291 17.33 -8.73 -3.90
C TYR A 291 17.96 -9.84 -4.74
N CYS A 292 19.18 -10.23 -4.36
CA CYS A 292 19.91 -11.34 -4.95
C CYS A 292 20.48 -12.21 -3.80
N ALA A 293 20.12 -13.50 -3.79
CA ALA A 293 20.61 -14.46 -2.80
C ALA A 293 22.14 -14.62 -2.86
N ASP A 294 22.71 -14.72 -4.06
CA ASP A 294 24.16 -14.87 -4.25
C ASP A 294 24.79 -13.54 -4.67
N LYS A 295 25.32 -12.78 -3.70
CA LYS A 295 26.02 -11.49 -3.94
C LYS A 295 27.46 -11.67 -4.45
N SER A 296 27.99 -12.90 -4.40
CA SER A 296 29.42 -13.19 -4.54
C SER A 296 29.85 -13.57 -5.96
N LYS A 297 28.90 -13.84 -6.86
CA LYS A 297 29.20 -14.25 -8.25
C LYS A 297 28.91 -13.13 -9.25
N ASN A 298 29.77 -13.11 -10.27
CA ASN A 298 29.79 -12.22 -11.44
C ASN A 298 28.45 -11.48 -11.70
N ARG A 299 28.40 -10.16 -11.42
CA ARG A 299 27.17 -9.35 -11.42
C ARG A 299 26.35 -9.48 -12.70
N GLN A 300 27.02 -9.63 -13.84
CA GLN A 300 26.36 -9.84 -15.14
C GLN A 300 25.62 -11.17 -15.27
N LYS A 301 26.08 -12.24 -14.62
CA LYS A 301 25.36 -13.52 -14.62
C LYS A 301 24.14 -13.48 -13.71
N ASN A 302 24.19 -12.69 -12.63
CA ASN A 302 23.17 -12.72 -11.60
C ASN A 302 21.97 -11.79 -11.87
N GLY A 303 22.02 -10.93 -12.89
CA GLY A 303 20.93 -9.99 -13.20
C GLY A 303 20.74 -8.95 -12.07
N PHE A 304 19.73 -8.09 -12.20
CA PHE A 304 19.54 -6.94 -11.30
C PHE A 304 18.61 -7.19 -10.10
N GLY A 305 18.11 -8.43 -9.92
CA GLY A 305 17.17 -8.75 -8.84
C GLY A 305 15.79 -8.10 -8.98
N LEU A 306 15.40 -7.68 -10.18
CA LEU A 306 14.10 -7.05 -10.47
C LEU A 306 13.08 -7.99 -11.12
N GLY A 307 13.52 -9.09 -11.75
CA GLY A 307 12.62 -9.94 -12.54
C GLY A 307 11.46 -10.55 -11.74
N LEU A 308 11.71 -11.02 -10.51
CA LEU A 308 10.68 -11.61 -9.65
C LEU A 308 9.73 -10.57 -9.04
N SER A 309 10.23 -9.38 -8.70
CA SER A 309 9.38 -8.29 -8.20
C SER A 309 8.47 -7.76 -9.31
N ILE A 310 9.00 -7.61 -10.54
CA ILE A 310 8.19 -7.29 -11.74
C ILE A 310 7.11 -8.36 -11.95
N ALA A 311 7.49 -9.64 -11.93
CA ALA A 311 6.54 -10.74 -12.15
C ALA A 311 5.43 -10.76 -11.09
N LYS A 312 5.77 -10.47 -9.83
CA LYS A 312 4.80 -10.35 -8.74
C LYS A 312 3.83 -9.18 -8.96
N ASN A 313 4.32 -7.99 -9.27
CA ASN A 313 3.47 -6.82 -9.52
C ASN A 313 2.51 -7.06 -10.70
N LEU A 314 3.03 -7.63 -11.80
CA LEU A 314 2.23 -7.98 -12.97
C LEU A 314 1.14 -9.01 -12.64
N ALA A 315 1.44 -10.00 -11.78
CA ALA A 315 0.46 -10.97 -11.31
C ALA A 315 -0.64 -10.30 -10.48
N GLU A 316 -0.26 -9.48 -9.49
CA GLU A 316 -1.18 -8.78 -8.59
C GLU A 316 -2.11 -7.83 -9.37
N ASN A 317 -1.58 -7.08 -10.35
CA ASN A 317 -2.38 -6.21 -11.22
C ASN A 317 -3.37 -6.98 -12.11
N ASN A 318 -3.09 -8.26 -12.38
CA ASN A 318 -4.01 -9.16 -13.08
C ASN A 318 -4.95 -9.91 -12.13
N GLY A 319 -4.91 -9.64 -10.82
CA GLY A 319 -5.73 -10.34 -9.82
C GLY A 319 -5.31 -11.79 -9.60
N TYR A 320 -4.03 -12.09 -9.79
CA TYR A 320 -3.39 -13.36 -9.47
C TYR A 320 -2.33 -13.15 -8.39
N VAL A 321 -1.95 -14.23 -7.72
CA VAL A 321 -0.90 -14.27 -6.72
C VAL A 321 0.24 -15.14 -7.24
N LEU A 322 1.46 -14.59 -7.22
CA LEU A 322 2.69 -15.33 -7.49
C LEU A 322 3.35 -15.72 -6.16
N ARG A 323 3.59 -17.03 -5.95
CA ARG A 323 4.20 -17.58 -4.73
C ARG A 323 5.32 -18.56 -5.06
N ILE A 324 6.20 -18.76 -4.10
CA ILE A 324 7.17 -19.86 -4.10
C ILE A 324 6.71 -20.97 -3.14
N ASP A 325 6.83 -22.23 -3.56
CA ASP A 325 6.64 -23.40 -2.69
C ASP A 325 7.93 -23.66 -1.89
N THR A 326 7.92 -23.30 -0.61
CA THR A 326 9.06 -23.46 0.30
C THR A 326 9.28 -24.91 0.76
N TYR A 327 8.30 -25.79 0.52
CA TYR A 327 8.40 -27.21 0.83
C TYR A 327 9.01 -28.02 -0.31
N TYR A 328 9.06 -27.46 -1.53
CA TYR A 328 9.74 -28.10 -2.64
C TYR A 328 11.27 -28.08 -2.44
N LYS A 329 11.90 -29.26 -2.51
CA LYS A 329 13.34 -29.46 -2.21
C LYS A 329 14.20 -29.83 -3.41
N ASN A 330 13.60 -30.12 -4.56
CA ASN A 330 14.33 -30.59 -5.73
C ASN A 330 14.81 -29.45 -6.65
N GLY A 331 14.63 -28.20 -6.25
CA GLY A 331 14.92 -26.99 -7.02
C GLY A 331 14.05 -25.84 -6.53
N ALA A 332 13.59 -24.96 -7.41
CA ALA A 332 12.55 -23.98 -7.07
C ALA A 332 11.22 -24.31 -7.76
N ARG A 333 10.11 -23.97 -7.11
CA ARG A 333 8.75 -24.10 -7.66
C ARG A 333 7.97 -22.82 -7.40
N PHE A 334 7.52 -22.18 -8.47
CA PHE A 334 6.67 -21.00 -8.45
C PHE A 334 5.25 -21.37 -8.86
N LEU A 335 4.28 -20.80 -8.16
CA LEU A 335 2.85 -20.96 -8.41
C LEU A 335 2.25 -19.59 -8.72
N LEU A 336 1.71 -19.44 -9.93
CA LEU A 336 0.87 -18.33 -10.32
C LEU A 336 -0.58 -18.80 -10.28
N HIS A 337 -1.38 -18.32 -9.34
CA HIS A 337 -2.77 -18.76 -9.20
C HIS A 337 -3.69 -17.61 -8.78
N LYS A 338 -4.98 -17.76 -9.05
CA LYS A 338 -5.99 -16.79 -8.60
C LYS A 338 -6.21 -16.85 -7.08
#